data_AF-A0A4R6R4A0-F1
#
_entry.id   AF-A0A4R6R4A0-F1
#
_cell.length_a   1.000
_cell.length_b   1.000
_cell.length_c   1.000
_cell.angle_alpha   90.00
_cell.angle_beta   90.00
_cell.angle_gamma   90.00
#
_symmetry.space_group_name_H-M   'P 1'
#
loop_
_entity.id
_entity.type
_entity.pdbx_description
1 polymer ?
#
loop_
_entity_poly.entity_id
_entity_poly.type
_entity_poly.pdbx_seq_one_letter_code
_entity_poly.pdbx_strand_id
1 'polypeptide(L)'
;MTEPVRTSHRLQLPRDTDPAEVLTMILNVRPTAREDEDGAIEIGDDVRLVPDRTPRGAGRWTLETPRVREDPVPEGMVDSHGYGRAFPEGLPFGVERESLDLAWALARRMYGAVVTDDHVRLEPHPYHVRDLTVTSPHALAPESLAQLLAPLEPEAELDRAPEEISRTGYGLTAPLPGGDVIEVRVGRSARPVALSALEWLGDAVDYQLVHVTADPEEDAIETPDAPTAERWQEAYRRIGVIAGLIAESVGGYVLDLDGLLVDPADLA
;
A
#
# COMPACT_ATOMS: atom_id res chain seq x y z
N MET A 1 -16.17 33.11 -1.97
CA MET A 1 -15.26 31.97 -1.81
C MET A 1 -13.99 32.33 -2.54
N THR A 2 -12.88 32.47 -1.83
CA THR A 2 -11.57 32.62 -2.45
C THR A 2 -11.19 31.27 -3.02
N GLU A 3 -10.73 31.24 -4.27
CA GLU A 3 -10.24 30.01 -4.90
C GLU A 3 -9.09 29.42 -4.08
N PRO A 4 -9.09 28.12 -3.77
CA PRO A 4 -8.02 27.52 -2.97
C PRO A 4 -6.68 27.67 -3.68
N VAL A 5 -5.62 28.00 -2.93
CA VAL A 5 -4.26 28.01 -3.47
C VAL A 5 -3.95 26.60 -3.98
N ARG A 6 -3.50 26.46 -5.21
CA ARG A 6 -3.16 25.16 -5.82
C ARG A 6 -1.65 24.94 -5.79
N THR A 7 -1.25 23.67 -5.78
CA THR A 7 0.13 23.25 -6.04
C THR A 7 0.18 22.13 -7.07
N SER A 8 1.38 21.84 -7.57
CA SER A 8 1.61 20.80 -8.56
C SER A 8 2.83 19.97 -8.22
N HIS A 9 2.62 18.67 -8.07
CA HIS A 9 3.68 17.68 -7.97
C HIS A 9 3.77 16.89 -9.29
N ARG A 10 4.76 16.01 -9.42
CA ARG A 10 4.93 15.19 -10.61
C ARG A 10 5.12 13.74 -10.25
N LEU A 11 4.22 12.89 -10.74
CA LEU A 11 4.41 11.45 -10.77
C LEU A 11 5.24 11.10 -12.01
N GLN A 12 6.32 10.34 -11.82
CA GLN A 12 7.21 9.90 -12.88
C GLN A 12 7.28 8.37 -12.88
N LEU A 13 6.65 7.77 -13.87
CA LEU A 13 6.60 6.33 -14.10
C LEU A 13 7.54 5.95 -15.27
N PRO A 14 7.85 4.65 -15.44
CA PRO A 14 8.47 4.14 -16.65
C PRO A 14 7.79 4.65 -17.93
N ARG A 15 8.57 4.83 -18.99
CA ARG A 15 8.08 5.49 -20.23
C ARG A 15 7.06 4.66 -21.01
N ASP A 16 7.06 3.36 -20.76
CA ASP A 16 6.23 2.33 -21.35
C ASP A 16 5.00 1.99 -20.49
N THR A 17 4.82 2.65 -19.33
CA THR A 17 3.62 2.49 -18.52
C THR A 17 2.37 2.89 -19.30
N ASP A 18 1.40 1.98 -19.37
CA ASP A 18 0.11 2.23 -20.00
C ASP A 18 -0.73 3.19 -19.12
N PRO A 19 -1.19 4.34 -19.63
CA PRO A 19 -2.11 5.22 -18.91
C PRO A 19 -3.36 4.51 -18.36
N ALA A 20 -3.86 3.48 -19.04
CA ALA A 20 -5.02 2.71 -18.58
C ALA A 20 -4.72 1.92 -17.30
N GLU A 21 -3.47 1.46 -17.11
CA GLU A 21 -3.05 0.81 -15.86
C GLU A 21 -3.03 1.81 -14.70
N VAL A 22 -2.58 3.05 -14.95
CA VAL A 22 -2.59 4.11 -13.93
C VAL A 22 -4.02 4.39 -13.47
N LEU A 23 -4.96 4.54 -14.40
CA LEU A 23 -6.38 4.72 -14.07
C LEU A 23 -6.94 3.52 -13.30
N THR A 24 -6.62 2.30 -13.74
CA THR A 24 -7.05 1.06 -13.07
C THR A 24 -6.59 1.02 -11.61
N MET A 25 -5.33 1.40 -11.33
CA MET A 25 -4.81 1.47 -9.97
C MET A 25 -5.51 2.55 -9.13
N ILE A 26 -5.76 3.73 -9.70
CA ILE A 26 -6.49 4.81 -9.02
C ILE A 26 -7.90 4.36 -8.64
N LEU A 27 -8.60 3.63 -9.52
CA LEU A 27 -9.96 3.16 -9.27
C LEU A 27 -10.09 2.22 -8.07
N ASN A 28 -9.01 1.53 -7.67
CA ASN A 28 -9.00 0.69 -6.46
C ASN A 28 -9.28 1.51 -5.17
N VAL A 29 -8.86 2.77 -5.13
CA VAL A 29 -8.97 3.63 -3.95
C VAL A 29 -9.84 4.87 -4.16
N ARG A 30 -10.13 5.20 -5.42
CA ARG A 30 -10.99 6.32 -5.85
C ARG A 30 -11.92 5.83 -6.96
N PRO A 31 -12.99 5.07 -6.63
CA PRO A 31 -13.84 4.39 -7.61
C PRO A 31 -14.68 5.35 -8.48
N THR A 32 -14.76 6.62 -8.08
CA THR A 32 -15.41 7.69 -8.86
C THR A 32 -14.46 8.43 -9.79
N ALA A 33 -13.18 8.06 -9.82
CA ALA A 33 -12.21 8.68 -10.70
C ALA A 33 -12.57 8.44 -12.17
N ARG A 34 -12.27 9.42 -13.02
CA ARG A 34 -12.63 9.37 -14.45
C ARG A 34 -11.59 10.06 -15.31
N GLU A 35 -11.30 9.47 -16.45
CA GLU A 35 -10.49 10.09 -17.49
C GLU A 35 -11.35 11.05 -18.33
N ASP A 36 -10.81 12.21 -18.66
CA ASP A 36 -11.43 13.15 -19.60
C ASP A 36 -10.93 12.96 -21.05
N GLU A 37 -11.46 13.74 -22.00
CA GLU A 37 -11.04 13.67 -23.42
C GLU A 37 -9.55 14.01 -23.61
N ASP A 38 -8.96 14.72 -22.64
CA ASP A 38 -7.57 15.11 -22.60
C ASP A 38 -6.68 14.08 -21.86
N GLY A 39 -7.22 12.92 -21.50
CA GLY A 39 -6.50 11.87 -20.79
C GLY A 39 -6.11 12.27 -19.37
N ALA A 40 -6.57 13.41 -18.86
CA ALA A 40 -6.37 13.77 -17.47
C ALA A 40 -7.36 12.97 -16.61
N ILE A 41 -6.87 12.44 -15.49
CA ILE A 41 -7.66 11.66 -14.56
C ILE A 41 -8.14 12.60 -13.45
N GLU A 42 -9.45 12.81 -13.41
CA GLU A 42 -10.16 13.50 -12.34
C GLU A 42 -10.31 12.53 -11.18
N ILE A 43 -9.65 12.79 -10.06
CA ILE A 43 -9.60 11.87 -8.91
C ILE A 43 -10.75 12.17 -7.92
N GLY A 44 -11.10 13.45 -7.75
CA GLY A 44 -12.02 13.95 -6.72
C GLY A 44 -11.40 15.11 -5.94
N ASP A 45 -12.19 15.83 -5.14
CA ASP A 45 -11.69 16.89 -4.24
C ASP A 45 -10.79 17.96 -4.89
N ASP A 46 -11.14 18.35 -6.14
CA ASP A 46 -10.37 19.26 -7.00
C ASP A 46 -8.95 18.77 -7.35
N VAL A 47 -8.71 17.46 -7.26
CA VAL A 47 -7.45 16.78 -7.60
C VAL A 47 -7.51 16.17 -9.00
N ARG A 48 -6.46 16.42 -9.79
CA ARG A 48 -6.30 15.89 -11.14
C ARG A 48 -4.89 15.35 -11.37
N LEU A 49 -4.80 14.30 -12.17
CA LEU A 49 -3.53 13.77 -12.67
C LEU A 49 -3.48 14.00 -14.19
N VAL A 50 -2.63 14.92 -14.63
CA VAL A 50 -2.58 15.41 -16.03
C VAL A 50 -1.36 14.84 -16.75
N PRO A 51 -1.51 14.09 -17.86
CA PRO A 51 -0.39 13.46 -18.54
C PRO A 51 0.46 14.49 -19.31
N ASP A 52 1.79 14.33 -19.27
CA ASP A 52 2.70 15.07 -20.15
C ASP A 52 2.68 14.44 -21.55
N ARG A 53 1.90 15.06 -22.43
CA ARG A 53 1.67 14.61 -23.82
C ARG A 53 2.85 14.87 -24.75
N THR A 54 3.95 15.48 -24.28
CA THR A 54 5.11 15.69 -25.13
C THR A 54 5.83 14.36 -25.42
N PRO A 55 6.56 14.21 -26.54
CA PRO A 55 7.34 12.99 -26.81
C PRO A 55 8.38 12.64 -25.73
N ARG A 56 8.80 13.63 -24.93
CA ARG A 56 9.73 13.45 -23.79
C ARG A 56 9.00 13.27 -22.46
N GLY A 57 7.68 13.42 -22.47
CA GLY A 57 6.76 13.37 -21.36
C GLY A 57 6.19 12.00 -21.03
N ALA A 58 6.40 11.00 -21.90
CA ALA A 58 5.92 9.63 -21.67
C ALA A 58 6.26 9.12 -20.26
N GLY A 59 5.25 8.60 -19.55
CA GLY A 59 5.33 8.16 -18.15
C GLY A 59 5.24 9.28 -17.11
N ARG A 60 5.16 10.57 -17.51
CA ARG A 60 5.09 11.70 -16.57
C ARG A 60 3.68 12.24 -16.47
N TRP A 61 3.28 12.51 -15.24
CA TRP A 61 1.99 13.11 -14.92
C TRP A 61 2.18 14.25 -13.93
N THR A 62 1.43 15.34 -14.12
CA THR A 62 1.33 16.44 -13.16
C THR A 62 0.16 16.16 -12.23
N LEU A 63 0.44 16.01 -10.95
CA LEU A 63 -0.57 15.93 -9.91
C LEU A 63 -0.92 17.35 -9.48
N GLU A 64 -2.09 17.83 -9.88
CA GLU A 64 -2.64 19.12 -9.48
C GLU A 64 -3.58 18.93 -8.30
N THR A 65 -3.34 19.62 -7.19
CA THR A 65 -4.12 19.45 -5.95
C THR A 65 -4.23 20.77 -5.19
N PRO A 66 -5.29 21.02 -4.39
CA PRO A 66 -5.31 22.12 -3.43
C PRO A 66 -4.12 22.03 -2.48
N ARG A 67 -3.46 23.16 -2.23
CA ARG A 67 -2.35 23.26 -1.27
C ARG A 67 -2.91 23.41 0.14
N VAL A 68 -2.63 22.44 0.99
CA VAL A 68 -3.05 22.39 2.39
C VAL A 68 -1.86 21.92 3.22
N ARG A 69 -1.28 22.84 4.01
CA ARG A 69 -0.09 22.58 4.81
C ARG A 69 -0.36 22.74 6.30
N GLU A 70 0.28 21.89 7.09
CA GLU A 70 0.34 22.00 8.55
C GLU A 70 1.77 22.34 9.01
N ASP A 71 1.96 22.37 10.33
CA ASP A 71 3.26 22.63 10.93
C ASP A 71 4.30 21.60 10.45
N PRO A 72 5.59 21.99 10.33
CA PRO A 72 6.64 21.08 9.90
C PRO A 72 6.88 19.95 10.93
N VAL A 73 7.53 18.88 10.46
CA VAL A 73 7.98 17.79 11.34
C VAL A 73 8.90 18.34 12.43
N PRO A 74 8.72 17.96 13.71
CA PRO A 74 9.66 18.29 14.78
C PRO A 74 11.09 17.85 14.46
N GLU A 75 12.07 18.64 14.87
CA GLU A 75 13.48 18.35 14.62
C GLU A 75 13.89 16.95 15.14
N GLY A 76 14.54 16.16 14.29
CA GLY A 76 15.02 14.81 14.62
C GLY A 76 14.01 13.68 14.40
N MET A 77 12.76 13.98 14.04
CA MET A 77 11.78 12.96 13.66
C MET A 77 11.91 12.63 12.17
N VAL A 78 11.86 11.34 11.84
CA VAL A 78 11.92 10.81 10.48
C VAL A 78 10.55 10.30 10.07
N ASP A 79 10.31 10.21 8.77
CA ASP A 79 9.13 9.60 8.20
C ASP A 79 9.48 8.70 7.01
N SER A 80 8.71 7.64 6.87
CA SER A 80 8.94 6.59 5.90
C SER A 80 8.75 7.02 4.44
N HIS A 81 8.01 8.10 4.21
CA HIS A 81 7.70 8.61 2.86
C HIS A 81 8.68 9.70 2.40
N GLY A 82 9.52 10.22 3.31
CA GLY A 82 10.47 11.30 3.06
C GLY A 82 9.86 12.71 3.06
N TYR A 83 8.63 12.88 3.54
CA TYR A 83 7.92 14.16 3.49
C TYR A 83 8.51 15.22 4.41
N GLY A 84 9.04 14.86 5.60
CA GLY A 84 9.74 15.80 6.47
C GLY A 84 10.95 16.42 5.79
N ARG A 85 11.67 15.62 5.01
CA ARG A 85 12.80 16.09 4.17
C ARG A 85 12.33 16.92 2.98
N ALA A 86 11.25 16.50 2.33
CA ALA A 86 10.77 17.13 1.10
C ALA A 86 9.95 18.42 1.33
N PHE A 87 9.42 18.61 2.54
CA PHE A 87 8.57 19.73 2.92
C PHE A 87 8.98 20.36 4.26
N PRO A 88 10.21 20.90 4.37
CA PRO A 88 10.78 21.36 5.63
C PRO A 88 10.05 22.57 6.24
N GLU A 89 9.28 23.33 5.44
CA GLU A 89 8.56 24.53 5.89
C GLU A 89 7.10 24.27 6.29
N GLY A 90 6.59 23.06 6.03
CA GLY A 90 5.20 22.69 6.35
C GLY A 90 4.74 21.45 5.61
N LEU A 91 4.27 20.45 6.36
CA LEU A 91 3.89 19.15 5.82
C LEU A 91 2.60 19.24 4.99
N PRO A 92 2.48 18.47 3.90
CA PRO A 92 1.20 18.23 3.25
C PRO A 92 0.19 17.66 4.25
N PHE A 93 -1.03 18.16 4.20
CA PHE A 93 -2.13 17.72 5.06
C PHE A 93 -3.44 17.59 4.24
N GLY A 94 -4.42 16.87 4.79
CA GLY A 94 -5.73 16.68 4.17
C GLY A 94 -5.63 16.20 2.73
N VAL A 95 -6.35 16.85 1.81
CA VAL A 95 -6.40 16.47 0.40
C VAL A 95 -5.02 16.47 -0.28
N GLU A 96 -4.11 17.36 0.10
CA GLU A 96 -2.76 17.38 -0.48
C GLU A 96 -1.97 16.14 -0.05
N ARG A 97 -2.08 15.77 1.24
CA ARG A 97 -1.43 14.58 1.79
C ARG A 97 -1.96 13.31 1.14
N GLU A 98 -3.28 13.16 1.10
CA GLU A 98 -3.94 12.01 0.49
C GLU A 98 -3.58 11.86 -1.00
N SER A 99 -3.45 12.98 -1.72
CA SER A 99 -3.04 13.00 -3.12
C SER A 99 -1.58 12.53 -3.30
N LEU A 100 -0.70 12.98 -2.40
CA LEU A 100 0.72 12.61 -2.40
C LEU A 100 0.93 11.15 -1.98
N ASP A 101 0.17 10.66 -0.98
CA ASP A 101 0.22 9.25 -0.55
C ASP A 101 -0.23 8.34 -1.72
N LEU A 102 -1.30 8.71 -2.44
CA LEU A 102 -1.71 8.00 -3.66
C LEU A 102 -0.61 7.99 -4.74
N ALA A 103 -0.02 9.15 -5.03
CA ALA A 103 1.07 9.22 -6.01
C ALA A 103 2.31 8.42 -5.56
N TRP A 104 2.61 8.39 -4.26
CA TRP A 104 3.69 7.60 -3.68
C TRP A 104 3.42 6.10 -3.84
N ALA A 105 2.19 5.63 -3.55
CA ALA A 105 1.78 4.24 -3.73
C ALA A 105 1.85 3.80 -5.21
N LEU A 106 1.37 4.65 -6.14
CA LEU A 106 1.50 4.41 -7.58
C LEU A 106 2.97 4.34 -8.01
N ALA A 107 3.80 5.29 -7.56
CA ALA A 107 5.23 5.27 -7.82
C ALA A 107 5.88 3.99 -7.29
N ARG A 108 5.56 3.54 -6.07
CA ARG A 108 6.09 2.30 -5.50
C ARG A 108 5.72 1.08 -6.35
N ARG A 109 4.44 0.93 -6.69
CA ARG A 109 3.92 -0.25 -7.41
C ARG A 109 4.30 -0.29 -8.87
N MET A 110 4.48 0.87 -9.49
CA MET A 110 4.82 1.01 -10.91
C MET A 110 6.30 1.38 -11.12
N TYR A 111 7.16 1.19 -10.12
CA TYR A 111 8.62 1.43 -10.19
C TYR A 111 9.00 2.85 -10.65
N GLY A 112 8.25 3.84 -10.17
CA GLY A 112 8.40 5.25 -10.46
C GLY A 112 8.91 6.08 -9.27
N ALA A 113 8.62 7.37 -9.32
CA ALA A 113 9.00 8.35 -8.32
C ALA A 113 8.01 9.52 -8.29
N VAL A 114 8.00 10.26 -7.17
CA VAL A 114 7.29 11.53 -7.05
C VAL A 114 8.31 12.66 -6.97
N VAL A 115 8.07 13.75 -7.70
CA VAL A 115 8.84 14.99 -7.58
C VAL A 115 7.90 16.06 -7.04
N THR A 116 8.25 16.63 -5.88
CA THR A 116 7.42 17.64 -5.22
C THR A 116 7.41 18.96 -5.99
N ASP A 117 6.57 19.89 -5.54
CA ASP A 117 6.47 21.26 -6.07
C ASP A 117 7.79 22.02 -5.89
N ASP A 118 8.49 21.77 -4.79
CA ASP A 118 9.86 22.26 -4.52
C ASP A 118 10.97 21.41 -5.14
N HIS A 119 10.63 20.55 -6.12
CA HIS A 119 11.55 19.73 -6.91
C HIS A 119 12.35 18.69 -6.13
N VAL A 120 11.90 18.33 -4.92
CA VAL A 120 12.49 17.22 -4.16
C VAL A 120 11.97 15.91 -4.73
N ARG A 121 12.89 14.98 -4.98
CA ARG A 121 12.56 13.64 -5.50
C ARG A 121 12.37 12.66 -4.33
N LEU A 122 11.27 11.93 -4.39
CA LEU A 122 10.90 10.80 -3.54
C LEU A 122 10.88 9.55 -4.42
N GLU A 123 11.70 8.56 -4.10
CA GLU A 123 11.77 7.28 -4.81
C GLU A 123 11.35 6.17 -3.83
N PRO A 124 10.06 5.80 -3.80
CA PRO A 124 9.58 4.73 -2.94
C PRO A 124 10.32 3.43 -3.23
N HIS A 125 10.85 2.77 -2.20
CA HIS A 125 11.42 1.44 -2.39
C HIS A 125 10.28 0.43 -2.64
N PRO A 126 10.37 -0.46 -3.66
CA PRO A 126 9.26 -1.35 -4.02
C PRO A 126 8.76 -2.24 -2.87
N TYR A 127 9.68 -2.69 -2.02
CA TYR A 127 9.40 -3.55 -0.85
C TYR A 127 9.23 -2.77 0.45
N HIS A 128 9.03 -1.46 0.40
CA HIS A 128 8.80 -0.66 1.61
C HIS A 128 7.49 -1.08 2.31
N VAL A 129 6.42 -1.24 1.53
CA VAL A 129 5.15 -1.80 2.01
C VAL A 129 5.14 -3.29 1.69
N ARG A 130 5.24 -4.12 2.73
CA ARG A 130 5.34 -5.58 2.59
C ARG A 130 4.03 -6.30 2.89
N ASP A 131 3.18 -5.63 3.65
CA ASP A 131 1.94 -6.18 4.17
C ASP A 131 0.93 -6.41 3.04
N LEU A 132 0.24 -7.55 3.13
CA LEU A 132 -0.82 -7.92 2.21
C LEU A 132 -2.06 -8.31 3.00
N THR A 133 -3.23 -8.11 2.39
CA THR A 133 -4.51 -8.59 2.91
C THR A 133 -5.17 -9.47 1.86
N VAL A 134 -5.54 -10.69 2.22
CA VAL A 134 -6.43 -11.52 1.41
C VAL A 134 -7.86 -11.33 1.94
N THR A 135 -8.71 -10.68 1.15
CA THR A 135 -10.13 -10.55 1.47
C THR A 135 -10.91 -11.66 0.79
N SER A 136 -11.61 -12.48 1.56
CA SER A 136 -12.26 -13.70 1.10
C SER A 136 -13.68 -13.84 1.62
N PRO A 137 -14.61 -14.47 0.87
CA PRO A 137 -15.91 -14.88 1.39
C PRO A 137 -15.83 -16.10 2.33
N HIS A 138 -14.66 -16.71 2.50
CA HIS A 138 -14.50 -17.98 3.19
C HIS A 138 -13.48 -17.88 4.34
N ALA A 139 -13.99 -18.04 5.56
CA ALA A 139 -13.17 -18.12 6.77
C ALA A 139 -12.75 -19.56 7.06
N LEU A 140 -11.44 -19.77 7.22
CA LEU A 140 -10.89 -21.02 7.74
C LEU A 140 -11.03 -21.06 9.26
N ALA A 141 -11.13 -22.29 9.78
CA ALA A 141 -10.88 -22.51 11.20
C ALA A 141 -9.38 -22.28 11.50
N PRO A 142 -9.01 -21.86 12.72
CA PRO A 142 -7.61 -21.63 13.09
C PRO A 142 -6.69 -22.82 12.77
N GLU A 143 -7.12 -24.03 13.13
CA GLU A 143 -6.35 -25.25 12.91
C GLU A 143 -6.22 -25.60 11.43
N SER A 144 -7.23 -25.25 10.61
CA SER A 144 -7.17 -25.43 9.16
C SER A 144 -6.19 -24.47 8.51
N LEU A 145 -6.11 -23.21 8.98
CA LEU A 145 -5.07 -22.29 8.51
C LEU A 145 -3.67 -22.79 8.89
N ALA A 146 -3.47 -23.21 10.15
CA ALA A 146 -2.18 -23.76 10.58
C ALA A 146 -1.76 -24.99 9.75
N GLN A 147 -2.71 -25.90 9.46
CA GLN A 147 -2.44 -27.05 8.59
C GLN A 147 -2.13 -26.65 7.15
N LEU A 148 -2.80 -25.62 6.63
CA LEU A 148 -2.54 -25.09 5.29
C LEU A 148 -1.13 -24.52 5.19
N LEU A 149 -0.69 -23.75 6.19
CA LEU A 149 0.61 -23.08 6.18
C LEU A 149 1.78 -23.98 6.58
N ALA A 150 1.55 -25.07 7.32
CA ALA A 150 2.61 -25.94 7.84
C ALA A 150 3.67 -26.43 6.81
N PRO A 151 3.34 -26.70 5.53
CA PRO A 151 4.34 -27.07 4.52
C PRO A 151 5.32 -25.93 4.18
N LEU A 152 4.87 -24.67 4.30
CA LEU A 152 5.68 -23.47 4.00
C LEU A 152 6.34 -22.90 5.26
N GLU A 153 5.57 -22.85 6.35
CA GLU A 153 5.94 -22.28 7.64
C GLU A 153 5.77 -23.33 8.75
N PRO A 154 6.68 -24.32 8.85
CA PRO A 154 6.58 -25.39 9.84
C PRO A 154 6.76 -24.90 11.29
N GLU A 155 7.36 -23.73 11.47
CA GLU A 155 7.55 -23.07 12.77
C GLU A 155 6.42 -22.09 13.11
N ALA A 156 5.38 -21.99 12.26
CA ALA A 156 4.24 -21.15 12.56
C ALA A 156 3.42 -21.68 13.74
N GLU A 157 3.04 -20.79 14.64
CA GLU A 157 2.25 -21.11 15.82
C GLU A 157 0.94 -20.31 15.85
N LEU A 158 -0.14 -20.96 16.27
CA LEU A 158 -1.41 -20.27 16.55
C LEU A 158 -1.30 -19.43 17.82
N ASP A 159 -1.74 -18.18 17.73
CA ASP A 159 -1.66 -17.25 18.84
C ASP A 159 -2.68 -17.62 19.92
N ARG A 160 -2.18 -18.00 21.09
CA ARG A 160 -3.04 -18.39 22.23
C ARG A 160 -3.80 -17.17 22.77
N ALA A 161 -5.11 -17.28 22.81
CA ALA A 161 -5.96 -16.36 23.56
C ALA A 161 -5.94 -16.68 25.05
N PRO A 162 -6.05 -15.67 25.93
CA PRO A 162 -6.74 -15.88 27.19
C PRO A 162 -8.16 -16.37 26.91
N GLU A 163 -8.59 -17.47 27.54
CA GLU A 163 -9.89 -18.14 27.32
C GLU A 163 -11.11 -17.24 27.63
N GLU A 164 -10.90 -16.13 28.33
CA GLU A 164 -11.93 -15.24 28.87
C GLU A 164 -12.43 -14.18 27.87
N ILE A 165 -11.85 -14.11 26.67
CA ILE A 165 -12.18 -13.09 25.66
C ILE A 165 -12.96 -13.74 24.51
N SER A 166 -14.20 -13.30 24.28
CA SER A 166 -14.94 -13.63 23.06
C SER A 166 -14.21 -13.01 21.87
N ARG A 167 -13.57 -13.84 21.04
CA ARG A 167 -12.81 -13.39 19.89
C ARG A 167 -13.67 -13.36 18.62
N THR A 168 -13.59 -12.24 17.90
CA THR A 168 -14.13 -12.10 16.53
C THR A 168 -13.12 -12.50 15.45
N GLY A 169 -12.00 -13.13 15.83
CA GLY A 169 -10.87 -13.45 14.97
C GLY A 169 -9.79 -14.30 15.66
N TYR A 170 -8.72 -14.62 14.96
CA TYR A 170 -7.57 -15.36 15.48
C TYR A 170 -6.28 -14.93 14.79
N GLY A 171 -5.14 -15.33 15.36
CA GLY A 171 -3.83 -14.99 14.83
C GLY A 171 -2.94 -16.23 14.70
N LEU A 172 -1.97 -16.14 13.81
CA LEU A 172 -0.90 -17.11 13.62
C LEU A 172 0.39 -16.33 13.41
N THR A 173 1.46 -16.71 14.09
CA THR A 173 2.77 -16.07 13.98
C THR A 173 3.76 -17.03 13.33
N ALA A 174 4.45 -16.59 12.28
CA ALA A 174 5.53 -17.33 11.63
C ALA A 174 6.86 -16.56 11.79
N PRO A 175 7.91 -17.17 12.35
CA PRO A 175 9.19 -16.48 12.55
C PRO A 175 9.94 -16.26 11.24
N LEU A 176 10.64 -15.13 11.15
CA LEU A 176 11.61 -14.83 10.09
C LEU A 176 13.04 -14.76 10.66
N PRO A 177 14.07 -14.95 9.81
CA PRO A 177 15.46 -14.74 10.23
C PRO A 177 15.67 -13.31 10.77
N GLY A 178 16.51 -13.17 11.80
CA GLY A 178 16.81 -11.86 12.39
C GLY A 178 15.88 -11.43 13.52
N GLY A 179 14.83 -12.20 13.81
CA GLY A 179 13.88 -11.92 14.90
C GLY A 179 12.60 -11.23 14.46
N ASP A 180 12.50 -10.88 13.17
CA ASP A 180 11.27 -10.44 12.53
C ASP A 180 10.23 -11.57 12.56
N VAL A 181 8.95 -11.23 12.43
CA VAL A 181 7.87 -12.20 12.32
C VAL A 181 6.84 -11.79 11.27
N ILE A 182 6.17 -12.76 10.68
CA ILE A 182 4.94 -12.56 9.92
C ILE A 182 3.77 -12.89 10.83
N GLU A 183 2.92 -11.91 11.10
CA GLU A 183 1.65 -12.14 11.77
C GLU A 183 0.54 -12.27 10.74
N VAL A 184 -0.18 -13.39 10.77
CA VAL A 184 -1.41 -13.61 10.01
C VAL A 184 -2.60 -13.39 10.93
N ARG A 185 -3.25 -12.23 10.80
CA ARG A 185 -4.42 -11.84 11.59
C ARG A 185 -5.68 -12.09 10.79
N VAL A 186 -6.57 -12.94 11.31
CA VAL A 186 -7.82 -13.32 10.65
C VAL A 186 -8.99 -12.72 11.39
N GLY A 187 -9.81 -11.94 10.69
CA GLY A 187 -10.95 -11.26 11.31
C GLY A 187 -11.97 -10.77 10.28
N ARG A 188 -13.06 -10.17 10.76
CA ARG A 188 -14.07 -9.59 9.89
C ARG A 188 -13.44 -8.55 8.95
N SER A 189 -13.82 -8.60 7.68
CA SER A 189 -13.27 -7.70 6.68
C SER A 189 -13.53 -6.22 6.99
N ALA A 190 -12.52 -5.39 6.74
CA ALA A 190 -12.62 -3.94 6.74
C ALA A 190 -13.39 -3.39 5.53
N ARG A 191 -13.72 -4.24 4.55
CA ARG A 191 -14.45 -3.91 3.32
C ARG A 191 -13.69 -2.90 2.45
N PRO A 192 -12.52 -3.28 1.92
CA PRO A 192 -11.69 -2.37 1.12
C PRO A 192 -12.46 -1.79 -0.07
N VAL A 193 -12.16 -0.52 -0.39
CA VAL A 193 -12.84 0.25 -1.44
C VAL A 193 -12.78 -0.45 -2.80
N ALA A 194 -11.63 -1.05 -3.13
CA ALA A 194 -11.41 -1.76 -4.39
C ALA A 194 -12.42 -2.90 -4.63
N LEU A 195 -12.97 -3.46 -3.55
CA LEU A 195 -13.91 -4.59 -3.58
C LEU A 195 -15.36 -4.16 -3.32
N SER A 196 -15.64 -2.87 -3.21
CA SER A 196 -16.96 -2.34 -2.81
C SER A 196 -18.13 -2.77 -3.70
N ALA A 197 -17.86 -3.18 -4.95
CA ALA A 197 -18.86 -3.70 -5.87
C ALA A 197 -19.28 -5.16 -5.59
N LEU A 198 -18.58 -5.87 -4.71
CA LEU A 198 -18.82 -7.29 -4.44
C LEU A 198 -19.88 -7.48 -3.36
N GLU A 199 -20.97 -8.19 -3.69
CA GLU A 199 -22.10 -8.40 -2.77
C GLU A 199 -21.73 -9.20 -1.51
N TRP A 200 -20.77 -10.11 -1.62
CA TRP A 200 -20.34 -10.98 -0.52
C TRP A 200 -19.46 -10.26 0.53
N LEU A 201 -19.06 -9.01 0.27
CA LEU A 201 -18.17 -8.25 1.15
C LEU A 201 -18.76 -7.97 2.55
N GLY A 202 -20.09 -8.04 2.69
CA GLY A 202 -20.78 -7.80 3.95
C GLY A 202 -20.35 -8.73 5.09
N ASP A 203 -20.07 -9.99 4.75
CA ASP A 203 -19.73 -11.10 5.65
C ASP A 203 -18.33 -11.67 5.37
N ALA A 204 -17.52 -10.94 4.60
CA ALA A 204 -16.16 -11.33 4.26
C ALA A 204 -15.23 -11.36 5.49
N VAL A 205 -14.15 -12.11 5.33
CA VAL A 205 -13.02 -12.20 6.25
C VAL A 205 -11.78 -11.61 5.58
N ASP A 206 -10.95 -10.94 6.36
CA ASP A 206 -9.61 -10.52 5.96
C ASP A 206 -8.58 -11.42 6.64
N TYR A 207 -7.63 -11.92 5.85
CA TYR A 207 -6.38 -12.50 6.32
C TYR A 207 -5.30 -11.44 6.11
N GLN A 208 -4.97 -10.70 7.16
CA GLN A 208 -3.95 -9.66 7.11
C GLN A 208 -2.59 -10.28 7.42
N LEU A 209 -1.67 -10.22 6.48
CA LEU A 209 -0.29 -10.68 6.61
C LEU A 209 0.58 -9.45 6.87
N VAL A 210 1.05 -9.33 8.11
CA VAL A 210 1.76 -8.16 8.62
C VAL A 210 3.21 -8.52 8.88
N HIS A 211 4.14 -7.77 8.30
CA HIS A 211 5.55 -7.88 8.67
C HIS A 211 5.80 -7.09 9.95
N VAL A 212 6.22 -7.77 11.01
CA VAL A 212 6.62 -7.13 12.27
C VAL A 212 8.13 -7.23 12.39
N THR A 213 8.80 -6.09 12.29
CA THR A 213 10.26 -5.99 12.41
C THR A 213 10.70 -6.16 13.87
N ALA A 214 11.88 -6.73 14.06
CA ALA A 214 12.53 -6.82 15.38
C ALA A 214 12.90 -5.43 15.92
N ASP A 215 13.22 -4.50 15.02
CA ASP A 215 13.44 -3.08 15.30
C ASP A 215 12.28 -2.24 14.73
N PRO A 216 11.39 -1.68 15.58
CA PRO A 216 10.28 -0.85 15.12
C PRO A 216 10.71 0.44 14.40
N GLU A 217 11.95 0.91 14.59
CA GLU A 217 12.44 2.10 13.87
C GLU A 217 12.65 1.82 12.38
N GLU A 218 12.78 0.54 11.98
CA GLU A 218 12.96 0.14 10.59
C GLU A 218 11.81 0.56 9.68
N ASP A 219 10.57 0.57 10.20
CA ASP A 219 9.39 1.00 9.45
C ASP A 219 9.36 2.50 9.15
N ALA A 220 10.17 3.29 9.87
CA ALA A 220 10.30 4.73 9.63
C ALA A 220 11.39 5.08 8.60
N ILE A 221 12.12 4.09 8.07
CA ILE A 221 13.23 4.31 7.14
C ILE A 221 12.71 4.67 5.74
N GLU A 222 13.01 5.89 5.29
CA GLU A 222 12.72 6.33 3.92
C GLU A 222 13.51 5.53 2.87
N THR A 223 14.84 5.44 3.05
CA THR A 223 15.77 4.81 2.11
C THR A 223 16.58 3.73 2.85
N PRO A 224 16.27 2.44 2.65
CA PRO A 224 16.97 1.37 3.33
C PRO A 224 18.41 1.22 2.84
N ASP A 225 19.30 0.77 3.72
CA ASP A 225 20.59 0.22 3.31
C ASP A 225 20.42 -1.18 2.69
N ALA A 226 21.47 -1.73 2.07
CA ALA A 226 21.36 -3.00 1.36
C ALA A 226 20.89 -4.18 2.26
N PRO A 227 21.42 -4.37 3.49
CA PRO A 227 20.93 -5.42 4.38
C PRO A 227 19.44 -5.26 4.74
N THR A 228 18.97 -4.03 4.96
CA THR A 228 17.56 -3.76 5.27
C THR A 228 16.68 -4.02 4.06
N ALA A 229 17.11 -3.60 2.88
CA ALA A 229 16.39 -3.88 1.63
C ALA A 229 16.28 -5.39 1.34
N GLU A 230 17.32 -6.17 1.63
CA GLU A 230 17.31 -7.63 1.51
C GLU A 230 16.30 -8.27 2.47
N ARG A 231 16.23 -7.80 3.73
CA ARG A 231 15.20 -8.26 4.69
C ARG A 231 13.79 -7.93 4.21
N TRP A 232 13.57 -6.70 3.73
CA TRP A 232 12.26 -6.30 3.19
C TRP A 232 11.84 -7.15 2.00
N GLN A 233 12.77 -7.45 1.10
CA GLN A 233 12.51 -8.31 -0.06
C GLN A 233 12.15 -9.73 0.37
N GLU A 234 12.88 -10.32 1.32
CA GLU A 234 12.60 -11.67 1.82
C GLU A 234 11.24 -11.75 2.50
N ALA A 235 10.93 -10.78 3.37
CA ALA A 235 9.63 -10.68 4.03
C ALA A 235 8.49 -10.53 3.01
N TYR A 236 8.62 -9.62 2.04
CA TYR A 236 7.61 -9.42 1.00
C TYR A 236 7.36 -10.67 0.17
N ARG A 237 8.43 -11.33 -0.28
CA ARG A 237 8.33 -12.58 -1.04
C ARG A 237 7.63 -13.66 -0.23
N ARG A 238 7.99 -13.81 1.06
CA ARG A 238 7.38 -14.83 1.93
C ARG A 238 5.90 -14.55 2.18
N ILE A 239 5.56 -13.30 2.52
CA ILE A 239 4.17 -12.85 2.64
C ILE A 239 3.40 -13.11 1.34
N GLY A 240 4.01 -12.85 0.18
CA GLY A 240 3.43 -13.11 -1.13
C GLY A 240 3.07 -14.58 -1.36
N VAL A 241 3.98 -15.51 -1.04
CA VAL A 241 3.71 -16.95 -1.16
C VAL A 241 2.56 -17.38 -0.22
N ILE A 242 2.54 -16.90 1.03
CA ILE A 242 1.48 -17.22 1.99
C ILE A 242 0.14 -16.65 1.50
N ALA A 243 0.12 -15.39 1.06
CA ALA A 243 -1.08 -14.74 0.54
C ALA A 243 -1.64 -15.47 -0.69
N GLY A 244 -0.77 -15.86 -1.62
CA GLY A 244 -1.13 -16.65 -2.80
C GLY A 244 -1.74 -18.01 -2.43
N LEU A 245 -1.12 -18.74 -1.49
CA LEU A 245 -1.64 -20.02 -1.00
C LEU A 245 -3.03 -19.87 -0.36
N ILE A 246 -3.22 -18.84 0.48
CA ILE A 246 -4.52 -18.56 1.09
C ILE A 246 -5.54 -18.23 0.01
N ALA A 247 -5.23 -17.29 -0.90
CA ALA A 247 -6.13 -16.87 -1.97
C ALA A 247 -6.51 -18.03 -2.90
N GLU A 248 -5.59 -18.93 -3.24
CA GLU A 248 -5.89 -20.14 -4.03
C GLU A 248 -6.82 -21.09 -3.27
N SER A 249 -6.63 -21.22 -1.97
CA SER A 249 -7.36 -22.18 -1.13
C SER A 249 -8.78 -21.72 -0.77
N VAL A 250 -8.97 -20.42 -0.51
CA VAL A 250 -10.26 -19.86 -0.05
C VAL A 250 -10.91 -18.91 -1.04
N GLY A 251 -10.27 -18.65 -2.18
CA GLY A 251 -10.69 -17.61 -3.12
C GLY A 251 -10.56 -16.20 -2.53
N GLY A 252 -10.95 -15.20 -3.30
CA GLY A 252 -10.92 -13.80 -2.90
C GLY A 252 -9.91 -12.98 -3.68
N TYR A 253 -9.53 -11.83 -3.12
CA TYR A 253 -8.64 -10.87 -3.75
C TYR A 253 -7.53 -10.47 -2.78
N VAL A 254 -6.35 -10.18 -3.31
CA VAL A 254 -5.19 -9.71 -2.54
C VAL A 254 -5.03 -8.21 -2.73
N LEU A 255 -4.83 -7.50 -1.63
CA LEU A 255 -4.57 -6.06 -1.59
C LEU A 255 -3.27 -5.80 -0.83
N ASP A 256 -2.54 -4.77 -1.22
CA ASP A 256 -1.49 -4.23 -0.36
C ASP A 256 -2.06 -3.24 0.68
N LEU A 257 -1.20 -2.75 1.57
CA LEU A 257 -1.60 -1.82 2.62
C LEU A 257 -2.11 -0.47 2.09
N ASP A 258 -1.72 -0.09 0.87
CA ASP A 258 -2.19 1.12 0.18
C ASP A 258 -3.59 0.93 -0.43
N GLY A 259 -4.17 -0.28 -0.32
CA GLY A 259 -5.49 -0.61 -0.84
C GLY A 259 -5.51 -0.93 -2.34
N LEU A 260 -4.34 -1.16 -2.94
CA LEU A 260 -4.23 -1.51 -4.35
C LEU A 260 -4.33 -3.03 -4.53
N LEU A 261 -5.10 -3.46 -5.54
CA LEU A 261 -5.18 -4.87 -5.91
C LEU A 261 -3.81 -5.38 -6.37
N VAL A 262 -3.50 -6.60 -5.97
CA VAL A 262 -2.27 -7.30 -6.32
C VAL A 262 -2.63 -8.64 -6.92
N ASP A 263 -2.08 -8.97 -8.09
CA ASP A 263 -2.16 -10.33 -8.61
C ASP A 263 -1.16 -11.20 -7.82
N PRO A 264 -1.58 -12.30 -7.18
CA PRO A 264 -0.66 -13.23 -6.54
C PRO A 264 0.44 -13.75 -7.46
N ALA A 265 0.22 -13.80 -8.78
CA ALA A 265 1.25 -14.19 -9.75
C ALA A 265 2.41 -13.19 -9.84
N ASP A 266 2.19 -11.92 -9.48
CA ASP A 266 3.22 -10.87 -9.45
C ASP A 266 4.08 -10.92 -8.18
N LEU A 267 3.74 -11.81 -7.23
CA LEU A 267 4.37 -11.92 -5.91
C LEU A 267 5.39 -13.08 -5.80
N ALA A 268 5.49 -13.94 -6.82
CA ALA A 268 6.26 -15.19 -6.82
C ALA A 268 7.63 -15.09 -7.50
#